data_AF-A0A972V5U0-F1
#
_entry.id   AF-A0A972V5U0-F1
#
_cell.length_a   1.000
_cell.length_b   1.000
_cell.length_c   1.000
_cell.angle_alpha   90.00
_cell.angle_beta   90.00
_cell.angle_gamma   90.00
#
_symmetry.space_group_name_H-M   'P 1'
#
loop_
_entity.id
_entity.type
_entity.pdbx_description
1 polymer ?
#
loop_
_entity_poly.entity_id
_entity_poly.type
_entity_poly.pdbx_seq_one_letter_code
_entity_poly.pdbx_strand_id
1 'polypeptide(L)' 'MSESTATSGRDYILALDAGGTMTDAILVKPDGGFTVGKSITRRDDEPRSYRESVADAAHSIG' A
#
# COMPACT_ATOMS: atom_id res chain seq x y z
N MET A 1 -24.99 -18.08 -4.93
CA MET A 1 -23.71 -17.34 -4.87
C MET A 1 -23.85 -16.19 -5.84
N SER A 2 -23.85 -14.94 -5.35
CA SER A 2 -23.95 -13.77 -6.22
C SER A 2 -22.59 -13.54 -6.86
N GLU A 3 -22.52 -13.62 -8.18
CA GLU A 3 -21.34 -13.34 -8.96
C GLU A 3 -21.04 -11.84 -8.89
N SER A 4 -19.90 -11.47 -8.31
CA SER A 4 -19.45 -10.07 -8.28
C SER A 4 -18.99 -9.70 -9.68
N THR A 5 -19.76 -8.84 -10.36
CA THR A 5 -19.37 -8.25 -11.63
C THR A 5 -18.05 -7.51 -11.45
N ALA A 6 -16.95 -8.06 -11.96
CA ALA A 6 -15.67 -7.37 -11.99
C ALA A 6 -15.83 -6.09 -12.82
N THR A 7 -15.89 -4.94 -12.14
CA THR A 7 -15.62 -3.65 -12.76
C THR A 7 -14.30 -3.81 -13.52
N SER A 8 -14.19 -3.34 -14.77
CA SER A 8 -12.92 -3.33 -15.53
C SER A 8 -11.92 -2.32 -14.94
N GLY A 9 -11.81 -2.31 -13.61
CA GLY A 9 -10.97 -1.45 -12.82
C GLY A 9 -9.55 -1.94 -12.89
N ARG A 10 -8.62 -0.99 -12.86
CA ARG A 10 -7.22 -1.27 -12.61
C ARG A 10 -7.10 -1.85 -11.21
N ASP A 11 -6.88 -3.15 -11.10
CA ASP A 11 -6.66 -3.80 -9.83
C ASP A 11 -5.25 -3.48 -9.34
N TYR A 12 -5.17 -2.81 -8.20
CA TYR A 12 -3.92 -2.58 -7.47
C TYR A 12 -3.87 -3.54 -6.28
N ILE A 13 -2.69 -4.08 -6.01
CA ILE A 13 -2.45 -4.88 -4.80
C ILE A 13 -1.63 -4.02 -3.84
N LEU A 14 -2.14 -3.85 -2.62
CA LEU A 14 -1.43 -3.19 -1.54
C LEU A 14 -1.05 -4.23 -0.47
N ALA A 15 0.24 -4.41 -0.25
CA ALA A 15 0.77 -5.20 0.86
C ALA A 15 1.42 -4.28 1.90
N LEU A 16 1.16 -4.54 3.17
CA LEU A 16 1.66 -3.75 4.30
C LEU A 16 2.42 -4.66 5.26
N ASP A 17 3.61 -4.22 5.65
CA ASP A 17 4.40 -4.80 6.74
C ASP A 17 4.67 -3.70 7.76
N ALA A 18 4.09 -3.85 8.95
CA ALA A 18 4.15 -2.84 10.01
C ALA A 18 4.82 -3.40 11.25
N GLY A 19 5.40 -2.50 12.04
CA GLY A 19 6.13 -2.84 13.25
C GLY A 19 7.63 -2.53 13.15
N GLY A 20 8.43 -3.15 14.01
CA GLY A 20 9.89 -2.94 14.01
C GLY A 20 10.30 -1.46 14.12
N THR A 21 11.20 -1.04 13.24
CA THR A 21 11.67 0.36 13.10
C THR A 21 10.92 1.09 11.98
N MET A 22 10.60 0.39 10.89
CA MET A 22 10.00 0.94 9.68
C MET A 22 8.71 0.19 9.33
N THR A 23 7.74 0.92 8.80
CA THR A 23 6.54 0.35 8.19
C THR A 23 6.69 0.45 6.68
N ASP A 24 6.57 -0.67 6.00
CA ASP A 24 6.78 -0.82 4.57
C ASP A 24 5.43 -1.03 3.85
N ALA A 25 5.28 -0.42 2.68
CA ALA A 25 4.14 -0.60 1.79
C ALA A 25 4.63 -1.01 0.40
N ILE A 26 4.06 -2.05 -0.17
CA ILE A 26 4.31 -2.46 -1.56
C ILE A 26 3.02 -2.27 -2.34
N LEU A 27 3.08 -1.46 -3.40
CA LEU A 27 1.97 -1.20 -4.29
C LEU A 27 2.25 -1.81 -5.66
N VAL A 28 1.49 -2.85 -6.01
CA VAL A 28 1.58 -3.50 -7.32
C VAL A 28 0.54 -2.88 -8.25
N LYS A 29 1.00 -2.42 -9.40
CA LYS A 29 0.20 -1.85 -10.48
C LYS A 29 -0.44 -2.96 -11.33
N PRO A 30 -1.48 -2.63 -12.12
CA PRO A 30 -2.09 -3.59 -13.05
C PRO A 30 -1.15 -4.15 -14.12
N ASP A 31 -0.07 -3.43 -14.45
CA ASP A 31 0.95 -3.87 -15.41
C ASP A 31 2.00 -4.83 -14.80
N GLY A 32 1.84 -5.19 -13.51
CA GLY A 32 2.76 -6.03 -12.76
C GLY A 32 3.99 -5.29 -12.21
N GLY A 33 4.21 -4.03 -12.58
CA GLY A 33 5.22 -3.19 -11.96
C GLY A 33 4.82 -2.81 -10.53
N PHE A 34 5.78 -2.47 -9.68
CA PHE A 34 5.49 -2.12 -8.29
C PHE A 34 6.32 -0.94 -7.80
N THR A 35 5.82 -0.29 -6.76
CA THR A 35 6.54 0.73 -6.00
C THR A 35 6.58 0.34 -4.53
N VAL A 36 7.59 0.82 -3.82
CA VAL A 36 7.76 0.57 -2.38
C VAL A 36 7.77 1.91 -1.67
N GLY A 37 6.97 2.01 -0.63
CA GLY A 37 6.96 3.14 0.29
C GLY A 37 7.40 2.72 1.67
N LYS A 38 7.99 3.65 2.41
CA LYS A 38 8.46 3.44 3.79
C LYS A 38 8.11 4.61 4.68
N SER A 39 7.77 4.30 5.93
CA SER A 39 7.61 5.30 6.99
C SER A 39 8.23 4.81 8.28
N ILE A 40 8.54 5.73 9.21
CA ILE A 40 8.93 5.33 10.55
C ILE A 40 7.74 4.70 11.26
N THR A 41 7.95 3.58 11.95
CA THR A 41 6.89 2.95 12.75
C THR A 41 6.65 3.79 14.00
N ARG A 42 5.42 4.29 14.15
CA ARG A 42 4.96 5.10 15.28
C ARG A 42 4.10 4.22 16.17
N ARG A 43 4.67 3.72 17.27
CA ARG A 43 3.95 2.82 18.19
C ARG A 43 2.74 3.49 18.86
N ASP A 44 2.81 4.80 19.05
CA ASP A 44 1.72 5.59 19.63
C ASP A 44 0.68 6.01 18.57
N ASP A 45 0.97 5.83 17.27
CA ASP A 45 0.10 6.19 16.16
C ASP A 45 0.38 5.31 14.93
N GLU A 46 0.14 4.01 15.08
CA GLU A 46 0.35 3.03 14.01
C GLU A 46 -0.49 3.33 12.76
N PRO A 47 -1.76 3.78 12.86
CA PRO A 47 -2.55 4.24 11.72
C PRO A 47 -1.87 5.31 10.86
N ARG A 48 -1.05 6.18 11.47
CA ARG A 48 -0.26 7.15 10.73
C ARG A 48 0.91 6.52 9.98
N SER A 49 1.59 5.53 10.54
CA SER A 49 2.66 4.81 9.83
C SER A 49 2.15 4.15 8.55
N TYR A 50 0.99 3.48 8.59
CA TYR A 50 0.38 2.90 7.39
C TYR A 50 0.07 3.97 6.33
N ARG A 51 -0.55 5.08 6.72
CA ARG A 51 -0.90 6.15 5.77
C ARG A 51 0.34 6.79 5.15
N GLU A 52 1.36 7.05 5.96
CA GLU A 52 2.63 7.63 5.51
C GLU A 52 3.38 6.67 4.56
N SER A 53 3.43 5.36 4.84
CA SER A 53 4.10 4.40 3.96
C SER A 53 3.34 4.19 2.64
N VAL A 54 2.00 4.16 2.68
CA VAL A 54 1.16 4.11 1.47
C VAL A 54 1.32 5.37 0.64
N ALA A 55 1.34 6.55 1.27
CA ALA A 55 1.53 7.82 0.56
C ALA A 55 2.91 7.88 -0.13
N ASP A 56 3.96 7.38 0.54
CA ASP A 56 5.31 7.28 -0.04
C ASP A 56 5.33 6.34 -1.25
N ALA A 57 4.68 5.17 -1.16
CA ALA A 57 4.56 4.22 -2.28
C ALA A 57 3.78 4.83 -3.46
N ALA A 58 2.70 5.56 -3.16
CA ALA A 58 1.83 6.18 -4.16
C ALA A 58 2.46 7.39 -4.84
N HIS A 59 3.39 8.10 -4.19
CA HIS A 59 4.06 9.27 -4.76
C HIS A 59 4.73 9.00 -6.11
N SER A 60 5.14 7.75 -6.34
CA SER A 60 5.82 7.32 -7.56
C SER A 60 4.89 6.98 -8.72
N ILE A 61 3.56 6.94 -8.52
CA ILE A 61 2.59 6.52 -9.55
C ILE A 61 1.65 7.63 -10.05
N GLY A 62 1.79 8.86 -9.52
CA GLY A 62 1.02 10.05 -9.93
C GLY A 62 -0.29 10.21 -9.18
#